data_AF-A0A947XWK6-F1
#
_entry.id   AF-A0A947XWK6-F1
#
_cell.length_a   1.000
_cell.length_b   1.000
_cell.length_c   1.000
_cell.angle_alpha   90.00
_cell.angle_beta   90.00
_cell.angle_gamma   90.00
#
_symmetry.space_group_name_H-M   'P 1'
#
loop_
_entity.id
_entity.type
_entity.pdbx_description
1 polymer ?
#
loop_
_entity_poly.entity_id
_entity_poly.type
_entity_poly.pdbx_seq_one_letter_code
_entity_poly.pdbx_strand_id
1 'polypeptide(L)'
;MTFVIIDTQFPTGGPARMKKTEIRQLALGILIEGRHRFGAMLGIVSQIHNGTYGIFAASSATGIPEAGDRYPLTAVYCREVVECGRTVAITEINGVQGMRLHPLYDAIPCEFYISSPILVRDEVWGTLNFTSFAKRDSPFSAEDIAYNEANAMKVATALAE
;
A
#
# COMPACT_ATOMS: atom_id res chain seq x y z
N MET A 1 44.89 -18.31 40.81
CA MET A 1 43.68 -17.52 40.54
C MET A 1 43.61 -17.33 39.03
N THR A 2 42.87 -18.20 38.35
CA THR A 2 42.88 -18.30 36.89
C THR A 2 41.72 -17.46 36.35
N PHE A 3 42.02 -16.39 35.62
CA PHE A 3 41.01 -15.60 34.93
C PHE A 3 40.56 -16.34 33.67
N VAL A 4 39.29 -16.74 33.62
CA VAL A 4 38.65 -17.22 32.40
C VAL A 4 38.20 -15.98 31.63
N ILE A 5 38.88 -15.67 30.53
CA ILE A 5 38.39 -14.70 29.55
C ILE A 5 37.25 -15.39 28.79
N ILE A 6 36.02 -15.03 29.13
CA ILE A 6 34.84 -15.34 28.33
C ILE A 6 34.88 -14.45 27.10
N ASP A 7 35.30 -15.05 25.99
CA ASP A 7 35.22 -14.49 24.65
C ASP A 7 33.73 -14.36 24.29
N THR A 8 33.15 -13.21 24.62
CA THR A 8 31.78 -12.86 24.22
C THR A 8 31.85 -12.40 22.78
N GLN A 9 31.78 -13.38 21.87
CA GLN A 9 31.50 -13.13 20.47
C GLN A 9 30.11 -12.49 20.38
N PHE A 10 30.07 -11.16 20.24
CA PHE A 10 28.89 -10.45 19.80
C PHE A 10 28.53 -10.99 18.40
N PRO A 11 27.28 -11.44 18.16
CA PRO A 11 26.88 -11.86 16.83
C PRO A 11 26.99 -10.66 15.89
N THR A 12 27.92 -10.73 14.94
CA THR A 12 28.12 -9.76 13.86
C THR A 12 27.12 -9.95 12.72
N GLY A 13 25.88 -10.30 13.06
CA GLY A 13 24.76 -10.26 12.12
C GLY A 13 24.22 -8.85 12.09
N GLY A 14 24.35 -8.15 10.95
CA GLY A 14 23.47 -7.01 10.66
C GLY A 14 22.00 -7.44 10.82
N PRO A 15 21.06 -6.49 11.02
CA PRO A 15 19.65 -6.84 11.22
C PRO A 15 19.20 -7.80 10.13
N ALA A 16 18.61 -8.94 10.53
CA ALA A 16 18.20 -9.97 9.60
C ALA A 16 17.14 -9.38 8.66
N ARG A 17 17.43 -9.42 7.35
CA ARG A 17 16.52 -9.01 6.29
C ARG A 17 15.16 -9.69 6.46
N MET A 18 14.10 -8.90 6.56
CA MET A 18 12.74 -9.41 6.73
C MET A 18 12.36 -10.33 5.56
N LYS A 19 11.80 -11.51 5.85
CA LYS A 19 11.34 -12.43 4.79
C LYS A 19 10.13 -11.83 4.10
N LYS A 20 9.97 -12.10 2.80
CA LYS A 20 8.80 -11.66 2.01
C LYS A 20 7.45 -11.97 2.67
N THR A 21 7.36 -13.10 3.38
CA THR A 21 6.16 -13.51 4.13
C THR A 21 5.86 -12.58 5.32
N GLU A 22 6.89 -12.15 6.06
CA GLU A 22 6.74 -11.22 7.19
C GLU A 22 6.35 -9.82 6.71
N ILE A 23 6.93 -9.35 5.60
CA ILE A 23 6.54 -8.08 4.96
C ILE A 23 5.08 -8.13 4.50
N ARG A 24 4.62 -9.27 3.94
CA ARG A 24 3.20 -9.47 3.59
C ARG A 24 2.30 -9.41 4.82
N GLN A 25 2.71 -9.96 5.96
CA GLN A 25 1.93 -9.89 7.20
C GLN A 25 1.85 -8.46 7.75
N LEU A 26 2.97 -7.73 7.73
CA LEU A 26 2.99 -6.30 8.05
C LEU A 26 2.01 -5.51 7.17
N ALA A 27 2.10 -5.71 5.85
CA ALA A 27 1.21 -5.09 4.90
C ALA A 27 -0.26 -5.44 5.19
N LEU A 28 -0.58 -6.70 5.45
CA LEU A 28 -1.94 -7.12 5.75
C LEU A 28 -2.50 -6.45 7.03
N GLY A 29 -1.69 -6.36 8.09
CA GLY A 29 -2.07 -5.64 9.32
C GLY A 29 -2.37 -4.17 9.07
N ILE A 30 -1.52 -3.49 8.29
CA ILE A 30 -1.74 -2.10 7.87
C ILE A 30 -3.04 -1.95 7.08
N LEU A 31 -3.33 -2.89 6.17
CA LEU A 31 -4.54 -2.84 5.34
C LEU A 31 -5.82 -3.05 6.15
N ILE A 32 -5.80 -3.92 7.16
CA ILE A 32 -6.95 -4.13 8.05
C ILE A 32 -7.23 -2.86 8.86
N GLU A 33 -6.20 -2.28 9.48
CA GLU A 33 -6.35 -1.07 10.30
C GLU A 33 -6.76 0.14 9.44
N GLY A 34 -6.12 0.35 8.29
CA GLY A 34 -6.45 1.46 7.41
C GLY A 34 -7.87 1.36 6.85
N ARG A 35 -8.38 0.15 6.58
CA ARG A 35 -9.79 -0.04 6.21
C ARG A 35 -10.74 0.36 7.33
N HIS A 36 -10.44 -0.02 8.56
CA HIS A 36 -11.22 0.39 9.72
C HIS A 36 -11.20 1.90 9.91
N ARG A 37 -10.02 2.53 9.85
CA ARG A 37 -9.85 3.99 9.99
C ARG A 37 -10.64 4.77 8.93
N PHE A 38 -10.53 4.37 7.67
CA PHE A 38 -11.11 5.13 6.55
C PHE A 38 -12.54 4.72 6.20
N GLY A 39 -13.08 3.65 6.78
CA GLY A 39 -14.34 3.03 6.32
C GLY A 39 -14.22 2.46 4.91
N ALA A 40 -13.03 1.97 4.54
CA ALA A 40 -12.76 1.50 3.19
C ALA A 40 -13.22 0.05 2.97
N MET A 41 -13.86 -0.18 1.83
CA MET A 41 -14.24 -1.53 1.39
C MET A 41 -13.00 -2.36 1.05
N LEU A 42 -11.99 -1.73 0.47
CA LEU A 42 -10.80 -2.37 -0.08
C LEU A 42 -9.54 -1.61 0.33
N GLY A 43 -8.51 -2.35 0.73
CA GLY A 43 -7.16 -1.86 0.89
C GLY A 43 -6.18 -2.76 0.12
N ILE A 44 -5.22 -2.17 -0.58
CA ILE A 44 -4.21 -2.88 -1.37
C ILE A 44 -2.83 -2.31 -1.10
N VAL A 45 -1.86 -3.22 -0.90
CA VAL A 45 -0.45 -2.95 -1.20
C VAL A 45 -0.15 -3.60 -2.53
N SER A 46 0.24 -2.79 -3.50
CA SER A 46 0.61 -3.26 -4.83
C SER A 46 2.13 -3.25 -5.01
N GLN A 47 2.60 -4.03 -5.97
CA GLN A 47 3.94 -3.97 -6.50
C GLN A 47 3.87 -3.64 -7.99
N ILE A 48 4.72 -2.72 -8.44
CA ILE A 48 4.81 -2.33 -9.84
C ILE A 48 6.08 -2.92 -10.42
N HIS A 49 5.94 -3.61 -11.55
CA HIS A 49 7.08 -4.18 -12.26
C HIS A 49 6.77 -4.25 -13.75
N ASN A 50 7.60 -3.62 -14.58
CA ASN A 50 7.49 -3.62 -16.04
C ASN A 50 6.06 -3.31 -16.55
N GLY A 51 5.45 -2.23 -16.04
CA GLY A 51 4.09 -1.83 -16.42
C GLY A 51 2.98 -2.76 -15.91
N THR A 52 3.30 -3.73 -15.06
CA THR A 52 2.32 -4.60 -14.38
C THR A 52 2.07 -4.12 -12.97
N TYR A 53 0.80 -4.01 -12.59
CA TYR A 53 0.31 -3.78 -11.24
C TYR A 53 -0.04 -5.14 -10.61
N GLY A 54 0.80 -5.62 -9.70
CA GLY A 54 0.61 -6.88 -8.99
C GLY A 54 0.11 -6.66 -7.57
N ILE A 55 -0.86 -7.45 -7.12
CA ILE A 55 -1.36 -7.40 -5.75
C ILE A 55 -0.35 -8.09 -4.81
N PHE A 56 0.35 -7.31 -4.01
CA PHE A 56 1.28 -7.83 -3.01
C PHE A 56 0.56 -8.24 -1.73
N ALA A 57 -0.40 -7.44 -1.27
CA ALA A 57 -1.33 -7.81 -0.20
C ALA A 57 -2.66 -7.11 -0.45
N ALA A 58 -3.75 -7.76 -0.05
CA ALA A 58 -5.09 -7.19 -0.13
C ALA A 58 -5.89 -7.51 1.12
N SER A 59 -6.68 -6.55 1.55
CA SER A 59 -7.77 -6.73 2.51
C SER A 59 -9.02 -6.23 1.82
N SER A 60 -9.99 -7.11 1.57
CA SER A 60 -11.21 -6.78 0.82
C SER A 60 -12.45 -7.27 1.55
N ALA A 61 -13.53 -6.50 1.52
CA ALA A 61 -14.84 -6.93 2.01
C ALA A 61 -15.45 -8.04 1.15
N THR A 62 -15.11 -8.09 -0.15
CA THR A 62 -15.65 -9.04 -1.12
C THR A 62 -14.73 -10.26 -1.34
N GLY A 63 -13.55 -10.27 -0.71
CA GLY A 63 -12.50 -11.26 -0.96
C GLY A 63 -11.68 -11.03 -2.23
N ILE A 64 -12.02 -10.03 -3.04
CA ILE A 64 -11.37 -9.74 -4.35
C ILE A 64 -10.87 -8.28 -4.36
N PRO A 65 -9.70 -7.96 -4.95
CA PRO A 65 -8.72 -8.88 -5.53
C PRO A 65 -7.90 -9.62 -4.46
N GLU A 66 -7.25 -10.69 -4.87
CA GLU A 66 -6.43 -11.55 -4.02
C GLU A 66 -4.94 -11.27 -4.21
N ALA A 67 -4.17 -11.62 -3.18
CA ALA A 67 -2.72 -11.55 -3.22
C ALA A 67 -2.16 -12.46 -4.33
N GLY A 68 -1.48 -11.88 -5.31
CA GLY A 68 -0.96 -12.59 -6.50
C GLY A 68 -1.64 -12.18 -7.81
N ASP A 69 -2.82 -11.56 -7.76
CA ASP A 69 -3.49 -11.03 -8.94
C ASP A 69 -2.64 -9.98 -9.66
N ARG A 70 -2.79 -9.87 -10.98
CA ARG A 70 -1.99 -8.98 -11.83
C ARG A 70 -2.86 -8.28 -12.85
N TYR A 71 -2.62 -6.98 -13.02
CA TYR A 71 -3.35 -6.13 -13.95
C TYR A 71 -2.37 -5.23 -14.72
N PRO A 72 -2.71 -4.79 -15.95
CA PRO A 72 -1.96 -3.72 -16.60
C PRO A 72 -2.01 -2.43 -15.76
N LEU A 73 -0.86 -1.80 -15.49
CA LEU A 73 -0.79 -0.54 -14.75
C LEU A 73 -1.61 0.57 -15.43
N THR A 74 -1.73 0.48 -16.76
CA THR A 74 -2.49 1.45 -17.56
C THR A 74 -3.99 1.46 -17.26
N ALA A 75 -4.50 0.45 -16.55
CA ALA A 75 -5.91 0.23 -16.31
C ALA A 75 -6.37 0.51 -14.85
N VAL A 76 -5.54 1.16 -14.02
CA VAL A 76 -5.85 1.41 -12.59
C VAL A 76 -5.51 2.85 -12.14
N TYR A 77 -6.23 3.39 -11.15
CA TYR A 77 -6.02 4.75 -10.58
C TYR A 77 -4.61 5.00 -10.05
N CYS A 78 -3.90 3.94 -9.68
CA CYS A 78 -2.55 4.02 -9.13
C CYS A 78 -1.54 4.65 -10.10
N ARG A 79 -1.87 4.75 -11.41
CA ARG A 79 -1.04 5.44 -12.40
C ARG A 79 -0.64 6.84 -11.95
N GLU A 80 -1.59 7.67 -11.50
CA GLU A 80 -1.31 9.07 -11.16
C GLU A 80 -0.27 9.15 -10.02
N VAL A 81 -0.44 8.32 -8.98
CA VAL A 81 0.49 8.23 -7.84
C VAL A 81 1.89 7.80 -8.28
N VAL A 82 1.96 6.92 -9.26
CA VAL A 82 3.21 6.37 -9.80
C VAL A 82 3.92 7.37 -10.70
N GLU A 83 3.17 8.09 -11.51
CA GLU A 83 3.68 9.12 -12.41
C GLU A 83 4.11 10.38 -11.64
N CYS A 84 3.37 10.79 -10.60
CA CYS A 84 3.67 11.99 -9.84
C CYS A 84 4.54 11.77 -8.59
N GLY A 85 4.73 10.51 -8.16
CA GLY A 85 5.51 10.14 -6.99
C GLY A 85 4.99 10.71 -5.67
N ARG A 86 3.69 11.05 -5.60
CA ARG A 86 3.07 11.74 -4.46
C ARG A 86 1.72 11.13 -4.10
N THR A 87 1.28 11.36 -2.87
CA THR A 87 -0.02 10.90 -2.38
C THR A 87 -1.17 11.58 -3.13
N VAL A 88 -2.16 10.79 -3.51
CA VAL A 88 -3.40 11.24 -4.13
C VAL A 88 -4.55 10.91 -3.17
N ALA A 89 -5.38 11.90 -2.85
CA ALA A 89 -6.56 11.76 -2.00
C ALA A 89 -7.78 12.39 -2.68
N ILE A 90 -8.76 11.57 -3.02
CA ILE A 90 -9.97 11.93 -3.78
C ILE A 90 -11.18 11.61 -2.91
N THR A 91 -12.02 12.61 -2.66
CA THR A 91 -13.20 12.51 -1.78
C THR A 91 -14.52 12.51 -2.56
N GLU A 92 -14.49 12.93 -3.82
CA GLU A 92 -15.63 12.84 -4.72
C GLU A 92 -15.11 12.83 -6.15
N ILE A 93 -15.50 11.82 -6.94
CA ILE A 93 -15.25 11.82 -8.39
C ILE A 93 -16.39 12.58 -9.04
N ASN A 94 -16.36 13.92 -8.95
CA ASN A 94 -17.40 14.80 -9.48
C ASN A 94 -17.44 14.77 -11.02
N GLY A 95 -18.16 13.80 -11.58
CA GLY A 95 -18.51 13.79 -12.99
C GLY A 95 -17.33 13.76 -13.97
N VAL A 96 -16.12 13.39 -13.51
CA VAL A 96 -14.99 13.14 -14.40
C VAL A 96 -15.26 11.82 -15.11
N GLN A 97 -15.95 11.93 -16.24
CA GLN A 97 -16.23 10.87 -17.18
C GLN A 97 -14.90 10.39 -17.77
N GLY A 98 -14.21 9.46 -17.12
CA GLY A 98 -12.98 8.92 -17.72
C GLY A 98 -12.06 8.03 -16.91
N MET A 99 -12.33 7.67 -15.65
CA MET A 99 -11.35 6.89 -14.89
C MET A 99 -11.94 5.59 -14.35
N ARG A 100 -11.59 4.47 -15.01
CA ARG A 100 -11.99 3.11 -14.64
C ARG A 100 -11.13 2.63 -13.47
N LEU A 101 -11.76 2.15 -12.40
CA LEU A 101 -11.05 1.88 -11.15
C LEU A 101 -10.17 0.66 -11.16
N HIS A 102 -10.62 -0.29 -11.94
CA HIS A 102 -10.03 -1.58 -12.09
C HIS A 102 -10.71 -2.22 -13.29
N PRO A 103 -10.04 -3.10 -14.06
CA PRO A 103 -10.70 -3.93 -15.07
C PRO A 103 -11.88 -4.77 -14.53
N LEU A 104 -12.08 -4.86 -13.20
CA LEU A 104 -13.18 -5.60 -12.58
C LEU A 104 -14.41 -4.74 -12.21
N TYR A 105 -14.34 -3.41 -12.27
CA TYR A 105 -15.45 -2.55 -11.84
C TYR A 105 -15.88 -1.63 -12.98
N ASP A 106 -16.54 -2.21 -13.98
CA ASP A 106 -17.03 -1.49 -15.16
C ASP A 106 -18.25 -0.60 -14.88
N ALA A 107 -18.86 -0.65 -13.69
CA ALA A 107 -20.15 0.02 -13.45
C ALA A 107 -20.44 0.51 -12.01
N ILE A 108 -19.45 0.61 -11.12
CA ILE A 108 -19.71 1.11 -9.75
C ILE A 108 -18.94 2.41 -9.53
N PRO A 109 -19.62 3.55 -9.30
CA PRO A 109 -18.96 4.79 -8.96
C PRO A 109 -18.18 4.58 -7.66
N CYS A 110 -16.85 4.67 -7.75
CA CYS A 110 -16.04 4.80 -6.56
C CYS A 110 -16.24 6.21 -6.03
N GLU A 111 -16.59 6.32 -4.75
CA GLU A 111 -16.91 7.61 -4.16
C GLU A 111 -15.75 8.15 -3.31
N PHE A 112 -14.77 7.33 -2.87
CA PHE A 112 -13.47 7.84 -2.40
C PHE A 112 -12.27 6.93 -2.71
N TYR A 113 -11.11 7.56 -2.88
CA TYR A 113 -9.82 6.90 -3.09
C TYR A 113 -8.69 7.65 -2.38
N ILE A 114 -7.84 6.96 -1.63
CA ILE A 114 -6.58 7.51 -1.12
C ILE A 114 -5.45 6.55 -1.44
N SER A 115 -4.34 7.07 -1.94
CA SER A 115 -3.16 6.26 -2.25
C SER A 115 -1.87 7.02 -2.10
N SER A 116 -0.89 6.36 -1.48
CA SER A 116 0.48 6.87 -1.31
C SER A 116 1.47 5.94 -2.00
N PRO A 117 2.54 6.49 -2.60
CA PRO A 117 3.60 5.69 -3.20
C PRO A 117 4.41 5.00 -2.10
N ILE A 118 4.84 3.77 -2.38
CA ILE A 118 5.83 3.06 -1.57
C ILE A 118 7.17 3.26 -2.27
N LEU A 119 8.01 4.13 -1.72
CA LEU A 119 9.29 4.51 -2.30
C LEU A 119 10.42 3.67 -1.70
N VAL A 120 11.05 2.83 -2.52
CA VAL A 120 12.22 2.04 -2.11
C VAL A 120 13.42 2.55 -2.90
N ARG A 121 14.42 3.12 -2.20
CA ARG A 121 15.59 3.77 -2.82
C ARG A 121 15.20 4.83 -3.85
N ASP A 122 14.27 5.71 -3.46
CA ASP A 122 13.74 6.83 -4.27
C ASP A 122 12.97 6.42 -5.54
N GLU A 123 12.73 5.12 -5.75
CA GLU A 123 11.90 4.61 -6.84
C GLU A 123 10.55 4.11 -6.32
N VAL A 124 9.48 4.34 -7.10
CA VAL A 124 8.15 3.82 -6.78
C VAL A 124 8.13 2.31 -6.98
N TRP A 125 8.25 1.57 -5.88
CA TRP A 125 8.14 0.11 -5.89
C TRP A 125 6.68 -0.33 -6.05
N GLY A 126 5.74 0.46 -5.56
CA GLY A 126 4.32 0.13 -5.52
C GLY A 126 3.50 1.21 -4.85
N THR A 127 2.27 0.89 -4.46
CA THR A 127 1.37 1.82 -3.78
C THR A 127 0.69 1.18 -2.59
N LEU A 128 0.45 1.95 -1.54
CA LEU A 128 -0.56 1.66 -0.53
C LEU A 128 -1.82 2.43 -0.90
N ASN A 129 -2.96 1.76 -1.09
CA ASN A 129 -4.21 2.43 -1.42
C ASN A 129 -5.43 1.86 -0.70
N PHE A 130 -6.43 2.72 -0.51
CA PHE A 130 -7.73 2.41 0.06
C PHE A 130 -8.84 2.99 -0.80
N THR A 131 -9.91 2.22 -0.98
CA THR A 131 -11.01 2.54 -1.90
C THR A 131 -12.35 2.14 -1.27
N SER A 132 -13.39 2.94 -1.50
CA SER A 132 -14.77 2.57 -1.21
C SER A 132 -15.77 3.12 -2.23
N PHE A 133 -16.90 2.43 -2.39
CA PHE A 133 -18.04 2.91 -3.16
C PHE A 133 -18.95 3.86 -2.38
N ALA A 134 -18.78 3.95 -1.06
CA ALA A 134 -19.52 4.91 -0.25
C ALA A 134 -18.77 6.25 -0.21
N LYS A 135 -19.48 7.36 -0.48
CA LYS A 135 -18.93 8.70 -0.30
C LYS A 135 -18.50 8.93 1.12
N ARG A 136 -17.51 9.80 1.24
CA ARG A 136 -17.18 10.42 2.52
C ARG A 136 -17.99 11.70 2.64
N ASP A 137 -18.51 11.97 3.83
CA ASP A 137 -19.19 13.23 4.12
C ASP A 137 -18.19 14.41 4.21
N SER A 138 -16.90 14.12 4.35
CA SER A 138 -15.83 15.11 4.42
C SER A 138 -14.56 14.68 3.67
N PRO A 139 -13.80 15.66 3.13
CA PRO A 139 -12.48 15.43 2.56
C PRO A 139 -11.53 14.70 3.48
N PHE A 140 -10.56 13.98 2.89
CA PHE A 140 -9.43 13.46 3.65
C PHE A 140 -8.71 14.60 4.34
N SER A 141 -8.50 14.46 5.64
CA SER A 141 -7.76 15.44 6.43
C SER A 141 -6.25 15.31 6.17
N ALA A 142 -5.48 16.33 6.56
CA ALA A 142 -4.02 16.24 6.56
C ALA A 142 -3.52 15.07 7.44
N GLU A 143 -4.23 14.75 8.52
CA GLU A 143 -3.91 13.61 9.38
C GLU A 143 -4.13 12.27 8.66
N ASP A 144 -5.19 12.16 7.85
CA ASP A 144 -5.46 10.95 7.06
C ASP A 144 -4.39 10.72 5.99
N ILE A 145 -3.98 11.79 5.31
CA ILE A 145 -2.90 11.75 4.33
C ILE A 145 -1.59 11.33 5.01
N ALA A 146 -1.22 11.98 6.13
CA ALA A 146 -0.02 11.65 6.88
C ALA A 146 -0.04 10.21 7.43
N TYR A 147 -1.21 9.73 7.86
CA TYR A 147 -1.39 8.34 8.27
C TYR A 147 -1.08 7.38 7.11
N ASN A 148 -1.61 7.65 5.92
CA ASN A 148 -1.39 6.78 4.76
C ASN A 148 0.08 6.79 4.33
N GLU A 149 0.71 7.97 4.29
CA GLU A 149 2.12 8.14 3.96
C GLU A 149 3.04 7.45 4.96
N ALA A 150 2.79 7.60 6.26
CA ALA A 150 3.57 6.95 7.30
C ALA A 150 3.49 5.41 7.20
N ASN A 151 2.33 4.85 6.83
CA ASN A 151 2.19 3.41 6.64
C ASN A 151 2.82 2.92 5.33
N ALA A 152 2.77 3.70 4.25
CA ALA A 152 3.52 3.40 3.03
C ALA A 152 5.03 3.38 3.30
N MET A 153 5.53 4.32 4.10
CA MET A 153 6.92 4.38 4.53
C MET A 153 7.33 3.15 5.36
N LYS A 154 6.49 2.65 6.27
CA LYS A 154 6.78 1.41 7.02
C LYS A 154 6.99 0.21 6.10
N VAL A 155 6.15 0.08 5.07
CA VAL A 155 6.30 -0.99 4.06
C VAL A 155 7.59 -0.79 3.27
N ALA A 156 7.91 0.45 2.87
CA ALA A 156 9.15 0.77 2.18
C ALA A 156 10.40 0.40 2.98
N THR A 157 10.45 0.76 4.27
CA THR A 157 11.55 0.43 5.18
C THR A 157 11.74 -1.09 5.26
N ALA A 158 10.66 -1.84 5.46
CA ALA A 158 10.70 -3.30 5.54
C ALA A 158 11.15 -3.98 4.22
N LEU A 159 10.96 -3.32 3.07
CA LEU A 159 11.42 -3.80 1.76
C LEU A 159 12.89 -3.47 1.48
N ALA A 160 13.42 -2.42 2.11
CA ALA A 160 14.77 -1.91 1.91
C ALA A 160 15.83 -2.67 2.75
N GLU A 161 15.41 -3.25 3.87
CA GLU A 161 16.16 -4.25 4.67
C GLU A 161 16.45 -5.52 3.87
#